data_AF-A0A2V4ADE7-F1
#
_entry.id   AF-A0A2V4ADE7-F1
#
_cell.length_a   1.000
_cell.length_b   1.000
_cell.length_c   1.000
_cell.angle_alpha   90.00
_cell.angle_beta   90.00
_cell.angle_gamma   90.00
#
_symmetry.space_group_name_H-M   'P 1'
#
loop_
_entity.id
_entity.type
_entity.pdbx_description
1 polymer ?
#
loop_
_entity_poly.entity_id
_entity_poly.type
_entity_poly.pdbx_seq_one_letter_code
_entity_poly.pdbx_strand_id
1 'polypeptide(L)'
;MELFFKVILTDFYDTFLILKTTKYDKQYYPFKILTPMKKLLLLTILIAFITQSCNLGTHSTWKDENIESSVRNEIRELDEKVLKAVTTNNTTLIKSIMAKELLEKSGDNIDQLILQASNIITSTDYRILNQFQVKNTTTNIGNTVVSGLNAPNDYIIQYKALNKEMFVSLLIPKNELNEFIITNIYGKSPEGWKLNILQFGQYKINGQTAPELYSIAKDKLEKGHLVDAANSMFLCSLVAKPANQFWQYQNEDQMKSLQEEILGKINEQYTFPLTINEIESKPQILTIHPQGVQEGFYPMIEYLTTIDLKDTISTKLENNKLHSLIGKMFKGIDQDKDYILYKAFSQMPDGKTPVPTYGFVKKLK
;
A
#
# COMPACT_ATOMS: atom_id res chain seq x y z
N MET A 1 13.24 -8.68 -6.73
CA MET A 1 12.88 -7.26 -6.52
C MET A 1 12.50 -6.56 -7.82
N GLU A 2 13.21 -6.78 -8.95
CA GLU A 2 12.81 -6.27 -10.27
C GLU A 2 11.44 -6.76 -10.79
N LEU A 3 11.01 -7.98 -10.43
CA LEU A 3 9.65 -8.45 -10.74
C LEU A 3 8.54 -7.66 -10.01
N PHE A 4 8.87 -7.02 -8.88
CA PHE A 4 7.90 -6.28 -8.07
C PHE A 4 7.65 -4.87 -8.63
N PHE A 5 8.66 -4.25 -9.25
CA PHE A 5 8.55 -2.93 -9.88
C PHE A 5 7.77 -2.98 -11.21
N LYS A 6 7.84 -4.09 -11.96
CA LYS A 6 7.10 -4.22 -13.21
C LYS A 6 5.59 -4.36 -12.98
N VAL A 7 5.19 -5.16 -11.99
CA VAL A 7 3.77 -5.42 -11.67
C VAL A 7 3.02 -4.15 -11.24
N ILE A 8 3.66 -3.26 -10.45
CA ILE A 8 3.02 -2.03 -9.99
C ILE A 8 2.80 -1.01 -11.13
N LEU A 9 3.65 -1.02 -12.17
CA LEU A 9 3.50 -0.12 -13.32
C LEU A 9 2.58 -0.67 -14.42
N THR A 10 2.52 -1.99 -14.64
CA THR A 10 1.60 -2.57 -15.65
C THR A 10 0.14 -2.59 -15.18
N ASP A 11 -0.15 -2.88 -13.91
CA ASP A 11 -1.56 -2.90 -13.44
C ASP A 11 -2.18 -1.49 -13.36
N PHE A 12 -1.37 -0.44 -13.32
CA PHE A 12 -1.83 0.95 -13.30
C PHE A 12 -2.20 1.52 -14.68
N TYR A 13 -1.63 0.99 -15.77
CA TYR A 13 -1.86 1.51 -17.13
C TYR A 13 -3.02 0.81 -17.86
N ASP A 14 -3.28 -0.48 -17.59
CA ASP A 14 -4.24 -1.27 -18.37
C ASP A 14 -5.73 -1.00 -18.04
N THR A 15 -6.01 -0.18 -17.03
CA THR A 15 -7.39 0.26 -16.73
C THR A 15 -7.82 1.53 -17.51
N PHE A 16 -6.90 2.17 -18.23
CA PHE A 16 -7.14 3.48 -18.86
C PHE A 16 -6.98 3.46 -20.38
N LEU A 17 -7.77 2.63 -21.08
CA LEU A 17 -7.95 2.79 -22.53
C LEU A 17 -9.34 2.40 -23.04
N ILE A 18 -10.41 2.72 -22.31
CA ILE A 18 -11.76 2.79 -22.86
C ILE A 18 -12.46 4.02 -22.27
N LEU A 19 -12.39 5.15 -22.97
CA LEU A 19 -13.41 6.21 -23.02
C LEU A 19 -12.86 7.39 -23.84
N LYS A 20 -12.88 7.24 -25.18
CA LYS A 20 -12.77 8.37 -26.10
C LYS A 20 -14.12 8.67 -26.74
N THR A 21 -14.64 9.83 -26.36
CA THR A 21 -15.39 10.80 -27.17
C THR A 21 -16.69 10.34 -27.84
N THR A 22 -17.82 10.54 -27.16
CA THR A 22 -19.09 10.89 -27.80
C THR A 22 -19.33 12.40 -27.69
N LYS A 23 -19.45 13.05 -28.86
CA LYS A 23 -19.90 14.44 -29.00
C LYS A 23 -21.32 14.56 -28.45
N TYR A 24 -21.53 15.43 -27.46
CA TYR A 24 -22.86 15.82 -26.99
C TYR A 24 -23.35 17.03 -27.81
N ASP A 25 -24.44 16.85 -28.56
CA ASP A 25 -25.21 17.95 -29.14
C ASP A 25 -25.98 18.69 -28.04
N LYS A 26 -25.76 20.01 -27.95
CA LYS A 26 -26.48 20.88 -27.02
C LYS A 26 -27.87 21.21 -27.59
N GLN A 27 -28.89 20.45 -27.20
CA GLN A 27 -30.27 20.91 -27.29
C GLN A 27 -30.61 21.78 -26.07
N TYR A 28 -30.85 23.07 -26.32
CA TYR A 28 -31.34 24.02 -25.31
C TYR A 28 -32.84 23.78 -25.08
N TYR A 29 -33.18 23.17 -23.95
CA TYR A 29 -34.57 23.14 -23.48
C TYR A 29 -34.89 24.43 -22.70
N PRO A 30 -36.05 25.07 -22.95
CA PRO A 30 -36.45 26.27 -22.23
C PRO A 30 -36.70 25.93 -20.75
N PHE A 31 -35.94 26.58 -19.87
CA PHE A 31 -36.02 26.40 -18.42
C PHE A 31 -37.37 26.95 -17.92
N LYS A 32 -38.36 26.08 -17.74
CA LYS A 32 -39.62 26.45 -17.07
C LYS A 32 -39.33 26.77 -15.60
N ILE A 33 -39.60 28.01 -15.21
CA ILE A 33 -39.47 28.49 -13.83
C ILE A 33 -40.45 27.70 -12.95
N LEU A 34 -39.91 26.77 -12.16
CA LEU A 34 -40.67 25.99 -11.18
C LEU A 34 -41.20 26.91 -10.08
N THR A 35 -42.51 26.85 -9.84
CA THR A 35 -43.16 27.57 -8.75
C THR A 35 -42.58 27.16 -7.39
N PRO A 36 -42.53 28.08 -6.39
CA PRO A 36 -41.83 27.85 -5.12
C PRO A 36 -42.27 26.58 -4.37
N MET A 37 -43.55 26.18 -4.46
CA MET A 37 -44.04 24.92 -3.90
C MET A 37 -43.43 23.66 -4.55
N LYS A 38 -43.17 23.67 -5.86
CA LYS A 38 -42.58 22.51 -6.56
C LYS A 38 -41.09 22.36 -6.27
N LYS A 39 -40.39 23.46 -5.97
CA LYS A 39 -38.98 23.43 -5.52
C LYS A 39 -38.85 22.82 -4.12
N LEU A 40 -39.79 23.13 -3.21
CA LEU A 40 -39.80 22.55 -1.87
C LEU A 40 -40.06 21.04 -1.90
N LEU A 41 -41.02 20.59 -2.73
CA LEU A 41 -41.32 19.16 -2.92
C LEU A 41 -40.14 18.38 -3.54
N LEU A 42 -39.45 18.97 -4.52
CA LEU A 42 -38.28 18.33 -5.14
C LEU A 42 -37.12 18.20 -4.13
N LEU A 43 -36.95 19.20 -3.27
CA LEU A 43 -35.93 19.19 -2.21
C LEU A 43 -36.22 18.13 -1.15
N THR A 44 -37.47 17.95 -0.72
CA THR A 44 -37.83 16.88 0.23
C THR A 44 -37.69 15.49 -0.36
N ILE A 45 -38.04 15.30 -1.65
CA ILE A 45 -37.80 14.02 -2.33
C ILE A 45 -36.29 13.74 -2.44
N LEU A 46 -35.48 14.74 -2.79
CA LEU A 46 -34.02 14.60 -2.87
C LEU A 46 -33.41 14.25 -1.50
N ILE A 47 -33.85 14.91 -0.42
CA ILE A 47 -33.40 14.61 0.96
C ILE A 47 -33.82 13.18 1.37
N ALA A 48 -35.03 12.74 1.02
CA ALA A 48 -35.50 11.39 1.34
C ALA A 48 -34.66 10.30 0.63
N PHE A 49 -34.24 10.52 -0.62
CA PHE A 49 -33.36 9.60 -1.34
C PHE A 49 -31.93 9.57 -0.79
N ILE A 50 -31.40 10.69 -0.28
CA ILE A 50 -30.07 10.74 0.34
C ILE A 50 -30.08 9.97 1.68
N THR A 51 -31.20 9.93 2.39
CA THR A 51 -31.31 9.19 3.67
C THR A 51 -31.55 7.69 3.53
N GLN A 52 -31.79 7.16 2.32
CA GLN A 52 -32.00 5.72 2.10
C GLN A 52 -30.75 4.96 1.64
N SER A 53 -29.57 5.59 1.58
CA SER A 53 -28.31 4.88 1.24
C SER A 53 -27.72 4.06 2.40
N CYS A 54 -28.54 3.64 3.37
CA CYS A 54 -28.11 2.81 4.50
C CYS A 54 -28.18 1.32 4.13
N ASN A 55 -27.01 0.69 3.97
CA ASN A 55 -26.73 -0.75 4.12
C ASN A 55 -27.88 -1.71 3.75
N LEU A 56 -28.26 -1.77 2.47
CA LEU A 56 -29.19 -2.78 1.97
C LEU A 56 -28.62 -4.18 2.24
N GLY A 57 -29.18 -4.88 3.23
CA GLY A 57 -28.89 -6.29 3.52
C GLY A 57 -28.03 -6.56 4.76
N THR A 58 -27.44 -5.55 5.40
CA THR A 58 -26.77 -5.72 6.70
C THR A 58 -27.76 -5.43 7.82
N HIS A 59 -28.01 -6.44 8.66
CA HIS A 59 -28.90 -6.30 9.82
C HIS A 59 -28.19 -5.60 10.97
N SER A 60 -26.93 -5.95 11.22
CA SER A 60 -26.18 -5.43 12.37
C SER A 60 -24.67 -5.63 12.21
N THR A 61 -23.90 -4.69 12.75
CA THR A 61 -22.44 -4.72 12.79
C THR A 61 -21.96 -4.40 14.20
N TRP A 62 -21.07 -5.24 14.74
CA TRP A 62 -20.40 -5.03 16.02
C TRP A 62 -18.90 -4.92 15.80
N LYS A 63 -18.24 -4.14 16.66
CA LYS A 63 -16.81 -3.86 16.57
C LYS A 63 -16.13 -4.08 17.92
N ASP A 64 -14.98 -4.73 17.88
CA ASP A 64 -14.06 -4.95 19.00
C ASP A 64 -14.80 -5.49 20.25
N GLU A 65 -14.72 -4.78 21.38
CA GLU A 65 -15.33 -5.18 22.66
C GLU A 65 -16.86 -5.28 22.63
N ASN A 66 -17.53 -4.72 21.63
CA ASN A 66 -18.98 -4.86 21.46
C ASN A 66 -19.38 -6.21 20.85
N ILE A 67 -18.41 -7.02 20.44
CA ILE A 67 -18.63 -8.39 19.98
C ILE A 67 -18.73 -9.33 21.19
N GLU A 68 -19.70 -10.25 21.14
CA GLU A 68 -19.87 -11.27 22.17
C GLU A 68 -18.56 -12.05 22.43
N SER A 69 -18.20 -12.21 23.70
CA SER A 69 -16.92 -12.83 24.10
C SER A 69 -16.80 -14.28 23.65
N SER A 70 -17.91 -15.02 23.57
CA SER A 70 -17.97 -16.39 23.04
C SER A 70 -17.50 -16.44 21.59
N VAL A 71 -18.02 -15.54 20.74
CA VAL A 71 -17.66 -15.42 19.33
C VAL A 71 -16.20 -15.00 19.18
N ARG A 72 -15.72 -14.03 19.97
CA ARG A 72 -14.30 -13.63 19.94
C ARG A 72 -13.36 -14.78 20.32
N ASN A 73 -13.75 -15.62 21.28
CA ASN A 73 -12.97 -16.79 21.66
C ASN A 73 -12.92 -17.84 20.54
N GLU A 74 -14.04 -18.14 19.89
CA GLU A 74 -14.06 -19.06 18.73
C GLU A 74 -13.16 -18.55 17.60
N ILE A 75 -13.21 -17.25 17.29
CA ILE A 75 -12.37 -16.66 16.24
C ILE A 75 -10.89 -16.63 16.65
N ARG A 76 -10.58 -16.34 17.91
CA ARG A 76 -9.21 -16.37 18.41
C ARG A 76 -8.54 -17.74 18.20
N GLU A 77 -9.27 -18.84 18.42
CA GLU A 77 -8.75 -20.18 18.14
C GLU A 77 -8.44 -20.40 16.65
N LEU A 78 -9.21 -19.79 15.74
CA LEU A 78 -8.96 -19.83 14.31
C LEU A 78 -7.79 -18.93 13.90
N ASP A 79 -7.70 -17.73 14.46
CA ASP A 79 -6.59 -16.79 14.25
C ASP A 79 -5.26 -17.41 14.69
N GLU A 80 -5.22 -18.09 15.85
CA GLU A 80 -4.07 -18.84 16.35
C GLU A 80 -3.67 -19.98 15.39
N LYS A 81 -4.64 -20.66 14.76
CA LYS A 81 -4.36 -21.67 13.72
C LYS A 81 -3.80 -21.05 12.45
N VAL A 82 -4.29 -19.88 12.03
CA VAL A 82 -3.73 -19.14 10.87
C VAL A 82 -2.27 -18.79 11.15
N LEU A 83 -1.98 -18.17 12.29
CA LEU A 83 -0.62 -17.80 12.67
C LEU A 83 0.30 -19.00 12.76
N LYS A 84 -0.14 -20.08 13.42
CA LYS A 84 0.64 -21.32 13.49
C LYS A 84 0.90 -21.91 12.10
N ALA A 85 -0.09 -21.91 11.21
CA ALA A 85 0.08 -22.40 9.85
C ALA A 85 1.12 -21.58 9.07
N VAL A 86 1.11 -20.25 9.23
CA VAL A 86 2.07 -19.36 8.59
C VAL A 86 3.48 -19.57 9.14
N THR A 87 3.67 -19.51 10.46
CA THR A 87 5.01 -19.58 11.07
C THR A 87 5.65 -20.96 10.94
N THR A 88 4.86 -22.01 10.76
CA THR A 88 5.34 -23.39 10.53
C THR A 88 5.28 -23.82 9.06
N ASN A 89 4.91 -22.92 8.14
CA ASN A 89 4.69 -23.22 6.72
C ASN A 89 3.79 -24.47 6.51
N ASN A 90 2.74 -24.61 7.31
CA ASN A 90 1.85 -25.77 7.33
C ASN A 90 0.56 -25.48 6.57
N THR A 91 0.58 -25.76 5.27
CA THR A 91 -0.56 -25.51 4.38
C THR A 91 -1.74 -26.44 4.65
N THR A 92 -1.51 -27.64 5.18
CA THR A 92 -2.58 -28.55 5.59
C THR A 92 -3.41 -27.96 6.73
N LEU A 93 -2.74 -27.31 7.70
CA LEU A 93 -3.41 -26.67 8.83
C LEU A 93 -4.30 -25.51 8.37
N ILE A 94 -3.82 -24.63 7.48
CA ILE A 94 -4.66 -23.54 6.95
C ILE A 94 -5.84 -24.10 6.16
N LYS A 95 -5.62 -25.08 5.28
CA LYS A 95 -6.66 -25.72 4.45
C LYS A 95 -7.77 -26.35 5.31
N SER A 96 -7.44 -26.85 6.51
CA SER A 96 -8.42 -27.46 7.42
C SER A 96 -9.47 -26.49 7.99
N ILE A 97 -9.17 -25.19 8.04
CA ILE A 97 -10.09 -24.15 8.53
C ILE A 97 -10.73 -23.33 7.42
N MET A 98 -10.32 -23.52 6.16
CA MET A 98 -10.87 -22.82 5.01
C MET A 98 -12.27 -23.30 4.66
N ALA A 99 -13.09 -22.40 4.12
CA ALA A 99 -14.34 -22.76 3.47
C ALA A 99 -14.06 -23.46 2.14
N LYS A 100 -15.00 -24.32 1.71
CA LYS A 100 -14.89 -25.10 0.48
C LYS A 100 -14.68 -24.20 -0.75
N GLU A 101 -15.40 -23.09 -0.81
CA GLU A 101 -15.34 -22.12 -1.90
C GLU A 101 -13.96 -21.46 -2.03
N LEU A 102 -13.25 -21.24 -0.91
CA LEU A 102 -11.89 -20.71 -0.94
C LEU A 102 -10.88 -21.78 -1.39
N LEU A 103 -11.05 -23.04 -0.96
CA LEU A 103 -10.24 -24.15 -1.42
C LEU A 103 -10.36 -24.36 -2.93
N GLU A 104 -11.57 -24.26 -3.49
CA GLU A 104 -11.83 -24.41 -4.93
C GLU A 104 -11.22 -23.28 -5.77
N LYS A 105 -11.21 -22.04 -5.25
CA LYS A 105 -10.68 -20.88 -5.98
C LYS A 105 -9.18 -20.66 -5.82
N SER A 106 -8.58 -21.16 -4.73
CA SER A 106 -7.22 -20.76 -4.34
C SER A 106 -6.32 -21.94 -3.96
N GLY A 107 -6.73 -23.19 -4.22
CA GLY A 107 -6.09 -24.41 -3.71
C GLY A 107 -4.57 -24.51 -3.87
N ASP A 108 -4.02 -24.12 -5.02
CA ASP A 108 -2.56 -24.12 -5.26
C ASP A 108 -1.91 -22.77 -4.87
N ASN A 109 -2.64 -21.66 -5.05
CA ASN A 109 -2.15 -20.32 -4.73
C ASN A 109 -1.97 -20.10 -3.21
N ILE A 110 -2.72 -20.82 -2.38
CA ILE A 110 -2.62 -20.72 -0.92
C ILE A 110 -1.27 -21.27 -0.42
N ASP A 111 -0.72 -22.30 -1.06
CA ASP A 111 0.55 -22.90 -0.63
C ASP A 111 1.70 -21.92 -0.86
N GLN A 112 1.70 -21.26 -2.02
CA GLN A 112 2.63 -20.17 -2.33
C GLN A 112 2.44 -18.97 -1.41
N LEU A 113 1.19 -18.59 -1.11
CA LEU A 113 0.90 -17.46 -0.22
C LEU A 113 1.46 -17.72 1.20
N ILE A 114 1.24 -18.91 1.75
CA ILE A 114 1.76 -19.30 3.06
C ILE A 114 3.29 -19.35 3.06
N LEU A 115 3.92 -19.91 2.02
CA LEU A 115 5.38 -19.94 1.89
C LEU A 115 5.99 -18.53 1.84
N GLN A 116 5.35 -17.60 1.11
CA GLN A 116 5.79 -16.21 1.06
C GLN A 116 5.64 -15.53 2.42
N ALA A 117 4.50 -15.73 3.08
CA ALA A 117 4.23 -15.18 4.40
C ALA A 117 5.18 -15.74 5.47
N SER A 118 5.52 -17.03 5.44
CA SER A 118 6.39 -17.69 6.44
C SER A 118 7.82 -17.15 6.44
N ASN A 119 8.29 -16.61 5.31
CA ASN A 119 9.62 -15.99 5.21
C ASN A 119 9.69 -14.62 5.91
N ILE A 120 8.54 -14.04 6.24
CA ILE A 120 8.40 -12.69 6.78
C ILE A 120 7.85 -12.72 8.21
N ILE A 121 6.81 -13.54 8.43
CA ILE A 121 6.10 -13.66 9.70
C ILE A 121 6.65 -14.87 10.44
N THR A 122 7.52 -14.60 11.42
CA THR A 122 8.26 -15.64 12.16
C THR A 122 7.76 -15.85 13.59
N SER A 123 6.88 -14.98 14.08
CA SER A 123 6.33 -15.03 15.45
C SER A 123 4.86 -15.41 15.46
N THR A 124 4.46 -16.21 16.45
CA THR A 124 3.05 -16.48 16.76
C THR A 124 2.46 -15.45 17.72
N ASP A 125 3.27 -14.57 18.32
CA ASP A 125 2.76 -13.46 19.12
C ASP A 125 2.17 -12.40 18.20
N TYR A 126 1.03 -11.83 18.60
CA TYR A 126 0.35 -10.82 17.81
C TYR A 126 -0.46 -9.87 18.70
N ARG A 127 -0.87 -8.75 18.11
CA ARG A 127 -1.92 -7.89 18.63
C ARG A 127 -3.07 -7.79 17.63
N ILE A 128 -4.28 -7.60 18.14
CA ILE A 128 -5.45 -7.35 17.31
C ILE A 128 -5.48 -5.86 16.96
N LEU A 129 -5.61 -5.55 15.66
CA LEU A 129 -5.84 -4.17 15.21
C LEU A 129 -7.30 -3.79 15.42
N ASN A 130 -8.22 -4.53 14.77
CA ASN A 130 -9.65 -4.45 14.99
C ASN A 130 -10.32 -5.79 14.67
N GLN A 131 -11.52 -5.98 15.21
CA GLN A 131 -12.42 -7.07 14.88
C GLN A 131 -13.82 -6.55 14.55
N PHE A 132 -14.47 -7.18 13.58
CA PHE A 132 -15.83 -6.84 13.17
C PHE A 132 -16.69 -8.10 13.03
N GLN A 133 -17.86 -8.11 13.63
CA GLN A 133 -18.88 -9.14 13.40
C GLN A 133 -20.03 -8.50 12.63
N VAL A 134 -20.48 -9.14 11.55
CA VAL A 134 -21.57 -8.64 10.72
C VAL A 134 -22.62 -9.72 10.54
N LYS A 135 -23.89 -9.40 10.85
CA LYS A 135 -25.04 -10.24 10.49
C LYS A 135 -25.81 -9.59 9.36
N ASN A 136 -26.02 -10.36 8.30
CA ASN A 136 -26.69 -10.02 7.08
C ASN A 136 -28.03 -10.73 6.99
N THR A 137 -28.99 -10.13 6.27
CA THR A 137 -30.30 -10.74 6.02
C THR A 137 -30.21 -11.86 4.97
N THR A 138 -29.23 -11.79 4.08
CA THR A 138 -28.99 -12.75 3.00
C THR A 138 -27.49 -12.95 2.73
N THR A 139 -27.14 -13.86 1.83
CA THR A 139 -25.78 -14.12 1.37
C THR A 139 -25.52 -13.49 0.00
N ASN A 140 -24.26 -13.54 -0.45
CA ASN A 140 -23.80 -13.04 -1.74
C ASN A 140 -23.97 -11.52 -1.96
N ILE A 141 -24.02 -10.74 -0.88
CA ILE A 141 -24.09 -9.27 -0.91
C ILE A 141 -22.73 -8.63 -0.64
N GLY A 142 -22.57 -7.37 -1.03
CA GLY A 142 -21.40 -6.57 -0.65
C GLY A 142 -21.53 -6.09 0.80
N ASN A 143 -20.47 -6.26 1.58
CA ASN A 143 -20.34 -5.79 2.95
C ASN A 143 -19.22 -4.75 3.03
N THR A 144 -19.42 -3.73 3.85
CA THR A 144 -18.40 -2.76 4.23
C THR A 144 -18.37 -2.67 5.75
N VAL A 145 -17.19 -2.82 6.34
CA VAL A 145 -16.95 -2.49 7.75
C VAL A 145 -16.01 -1.30 7.83
N VAL A 146 -16.20 -0.45 8.82
CA VAL A 146 -15.54 0.86 8.93
C VAL A 146 -14.79 0.92 10.27
N SER A 147 -13.49 1.22 10.25
CA SER A 147 -12.70 1.33 11.49
C SER A 147 -13.09 2.55 12.33
N GLY A 148 -13.47 3.63 11.66
CA GLY A 148 -13.84 4.93 12.24
C GLY A 148 -14.18 5.92 11.13
N LEU A 149 -14.60 7.12 11.50
CA LEU A 149 -15.13 8.11 10.55
C LEU A 149 -14.19 9.27 10.25
N ASN A 150 -13.19 9.56 11.09
CA ASN A 150 -12.50 10.86 11.06
C ASN A 150 -11.01 10.82 11.39
N ALA A 151 -10.47 9.69 11.84
CA ALA A 151 -9.05 9.59 12.14
C ALA A 151 -8.25 9.43 10.83
N PRO A 152 -7.03 9.98 10.72
CA PRO A 152 -6.21 9.85 9.51
C PRO A 152 -5.94 8.40 9.10
N ASN A 153 -5.86 7.50 10.08
CA ASN A 153 -5.63 6.06 9.90
C ASN A 153 -6.94 5.27 9.77
N ASP A 154 -8.09 5.91 9.67
CA ASP A 154 -9.35 5.20 9.44
C ASP A 154 -9.40 4.60 8.04
N TYR A 155 -9.98 3.41 7.97
CA TYR A 155 -10.08 2.59 6.78
C TYR A 155 -11.44 1.90 6.73
N ILE A 156 -11.74 1.38 5.55
CA ILE A 156 -12.86 0.46 5.32
C ILE A 156 -12.33 -0.88 4.83
N ILE A 157 -13.05 -1.95 5.19
CA ILE A 157 -12.88 -3.27 4.59
C ILE A 157 -14.11 -3.60 3.77
N GLN A 158 -13.96 -3.75 2.46
CA GLN A 158 -15.03 -4.12 1.54
C GLN A 158 -14.86 -5.56 1.07
N TYR A 159 -15.91 -6.38 1.19
CA TYR A 159 -15.85 -7.78 0.78
C TYR A 159 -17.24 -8.31 0.40
N LYS A 160 -17.29 -9.44 -0.31
CA LYS A 160 -18.55 -10.15 -0.58
C LYS A 160 -18.86 -11.11 0.58
N ALA A 161 -20.00 -10.93 1.23
CA ALA A 161 -20.46 -11.81 2.29
C ALA A 161 -21.03 -13.12 1.72
N LEU A 162 -20.32 -14.23 1.93
CA LEU A 162 -20.77 -15.56 1.48
C LEU A 162 -21.69 -16.25 2.49
N ASN A 163 -21.72 -15.76 3.73
CA ASN A 163 -22.54 -16.28 4.82
C ASN A 163 -23.41 -15.16 5.41
N LYS A 164 -24.52 -15.55 6.04
CA LYS A 164 -25.38 -14.59 6.76
C LYS A 164 -24.66 -13.97 7.95
N GLU A 165 -23.70 -14.66 8.52
CA GLU A 165 -22.90 -14.14 9.62
C GLU A 165 -21.43 -14.23 9.23
N MET A 166 -20.76 -13.07 9.29
CA MET A 166 -19.40 -12.85 8.84
C MET A 166 -18.58 -12.25 9.97
N PHE A 167 -17.27 -12.52 9.97
CA PHE A 167 -16.34 -11.96 10.92
C PHE A 167 -15.07 -11.50 10.21
N VAL A 168 -14.58 -10.30 10.50
CA VAL A 168 -13.30 -9.78 10.02
C VAL A 168 -12.37 -9.68 11.23
N SER A 169 -11.22 -10.35 11.18
CA SER A 169 -10.16 -10.27 12.19
C SER A 169 -8.88 -9.74 11.55
N LEU A 170 -8.34 -8.66 12.13
CA LEU A 170 -7.14 -8.00 11.65
C LEU A 170 -6.03 -8.16 12.68
N LEU A 171 -5.02 -8.94 12.34
CA LEU A 171 -3.92 -9.30 13.25
C LEU A 171 -2.64 -8.61 12.82
N ILE A 172 -1.87 -8.11 13.78
CA ILE A 172 -0.53 -7.59 13.55
C ILE A 172 0.43 -8.51 14.32
N PRO A 173 1.11 -9.44 13.63
CA PRO A 173 2.16 -10.24 14.23
C PRO A 173 3.24 -9.34 14.82
N LYS A 174 3.83 -9.76 15.93
CA LYS A 174 4.89 -9.02 16.59
C LYS A 174 6.16 -9.09 15.76
N ASN A 175 6.41 -8.02 15.02
CA ASN A 175 7.61 -7.80 14.22
C ASN A 175 8.33 -6.53 14.74
N GLU A 176 9.51 -6.22 14.19
CA GLU A 176 10.20 -4.95 14.45
C GLU A 176 9.47 -3.76 13.77
N LEU A 177 10.18 -2.69 13.42
CA LEU A 177 9.61 -1.43 12.90
C LEU A 177 8.71 -1.57 11.66
N ASN A 178 8.85 -2.65 10.91
CA ASN A 178 8.05 -2.95 9.72
C ASN A 178 6.93 -3.94 10.10
N GLU A 179 5.73 -3.42 10.32
CA GLU A 179 4.57 -4.24 10.69
C GLU A 179 3.86 -4.79 9.44
N PHE A 180 3.50 -6.08 9.50
CA PHE A 180 2.60 -6.72 8.56
C PHE A 180 1.21 -6.88 9.19
N ILE A 181 0.18 -6.96 8.36
CA ILE A 181 -1.17 -7.33 8.79
C ILE A 181 -1.58 -8.65 8.16
N ILE A 182 -2.31 -9.44 8.95
CA ILE A 182 -3.05 -10.60 8.48
C ILE A 182 -4.53 -10.21 8.52
N THR A 183 -5.19 -10.25 7.36
CA THR A 183 -6.62 -10.01 7.24
C THR A 183 -7.34 -11.33 7.05
N ASN A 184 -8.06 -11.76 8.08
CA ASN A 184 -8.87 -12.96 8.07
C ASN A 184 -10.35 -12.56 7.96
N ILE A 185 -11.07 -13.11 6.99
CA ILE A 185 -12.52 -12.96 6.90
C ILE A 185 -13.15 -14.34 6.98
N TYR A 186 -13.91 -14.56 8.04
CA TYR A 186 -14.61 -15.82 8.33
C TYR A 186 -16.10 -15.71 7.99
N GLY A 187 -16.71 -16.84 7.66
CA GLY A 187 -18.15 -16.99 7.57
C GLY A 187 -18.65 -18.10 8.50
N LYS A 188 -19.78 -17.89 9.17
CA LYS A 188 -20.42 -18.92 9.99
C LYS A 188 -21.23 -19.86 9.10
N SER A 189 -20.97 -21.15 9.23
CA SER A 189 -21.75 -22.25 8.65
C SER A 189 -22.33 -23.14 9.75
N PRO A 190 -23.20 -24.12 9.42
CA PRO A 190 -23.68 -25.10 10.39
C PRO A 190 -22.54 -25.89 11.09
N GLU A 191 -21.38 -26.02 10.43
CA GLU A 191 -20.19 -26.71 10.96
C GLU A 191 -19.28 -25.80 11.80
N GLY A 192 -19.66 -24.52 11.97
CA GLY A 192 -18.88 -23.52 12.69
C GLY A 192 -18.31 -22.45 11.78
N TRP A 193 -17.32 -21.72 12.28
CA TRP A 193 -16.65 -20.65 11.53
C TRP A 193 -15.61 -21.24 10.57
N LYS A 194 -15.61 -20.75 9.32
CA LYS A 194 -14.65 -21.13 8.27
C LYS A 194 -14.03 -19.90 7.64
N LEU A 195 -12.76 -19.99 7.27
CA LEU A 195 -11.99 -18.91 6.65
C LEU A 195 -12.38 -18.78 5.17
N ASN A 196 -12.97 -17.64 4.82
CA ASN A 196 -13.43 -17.32 3.46
C ASN A 196 -12.41 -16.48 2.69
N ILE A 197 -11.65 -15.61 3.36
CA ILE A 197 -10.62 -14.75 2.75
C ILE A 197 -9.44 -14.66 3.69
N LEU A 198 -8.23 -14.84 3.14
CA LEU A 198 -6.95 -14.64 3.80
C LEU A 198 -6.11 -13.68 2.97
N GLN A 199 -5.59 -12.62 3.57
CA GLN A 199 -4.64 -11.70 2.94
C GLN A 199 -3.50 -11.37 3.90
N PHE A 200 -2.33 -11.15 3.31
CA PHE A 200 -1.14 -10.66 3.99
C PHE A 200 -0.66 -9.39 3.28
N GLY A 201 -0.23 -8.39 4.03
CA GLY A 201 0.37 -7.20 3.44
C GLY A 201 1.12 -6.36 4.44
N GLN A 202 2.03 -5.54 3.93
CA GLN A 202 2.80 -4.59 4.73
C GLN A 202 1.85 -3.48 5.22
N TYR A 203 1.75 -3.29 6.53
CA TYR A 203 0.88 -2.29 7.16
C TYR A 203 1.63 -1.02 7.55
N LYS A 204 2.86 -1.17 8.06
CA LYS A 204 3.74 -0.06 8.39
C LYS A 204 5.14 -0.25 7.84
N ILE A 205 5.77 0.85 7.46
CA ILE A 205 7.20 0.93 7.16
C ILE A 205 7.83 1.95 8.10
N ASN A 206 8.91 1.57 8.80
CA ASN A 206 9.55 2.40 9.84
C ASN A 206 8.56 2.96 10.87
N GLY A 207 7.58 2.14 11.28
CA GLY A 207 6.53 2.54 12.22
C GLY A 207 5.46 3.49 11.67
N GLN A 208 5.48 3.82 10.37
CA GLN A 208 4.54 4.73 9.73
C GLN A 208 3.54 3.98 8.83
N THR A 209 2.26 4.34 8.91
CA THR A 209 1.19 3.90 7.98
C THR A 209 1.23 4.69 6.66
N ALA A 210 0.40 4.32 5.68
CA ALA A 210 0.25 5.11 4.45
C ALA A 210 -0.22 6.56 4.71
N PRO A 211 -1.30 6.82 5.49
CA PRO A 211 -1.70 8.20 5.81
C PRO A 211 -0.61 9.04 6.50
N GLU A 212 0.21 8.41 7.34
CA GLU A 212 1.33 9.08 8.01
C GLU A 212 2.46 9.41 7.04
N LEU A 213 2.84 8.46 6.16
CA LEU A 213 3.83 8.68 5.10
C LEU A 213 3.36 9.74 4.08
N TYR A 214 2.07 9.77 3.78
CA TYR A 214 1.44 10.83 2.99
C TYR A 214 1.61 12.20 3.65
N SER A 215 1.34 12.31 4.96
CA SER A 215 1.54 13.56 5.69
C SER A 215 3.00 14.02 5.68
N ILE A 216 3.95 13.09 5.82
CA ILE A 216 5.39 13.37 5.73
C ILE A 216 5.76 13.86 4.33
N ALA A 217 5.25 13.22 3.28
CA ALA A 217 5.52 13.63 1.91
C ALA A 217 5.00 15.04 1.62
N LYS A 218 3.80 15.38 2.12
CA LYS A 218 3.22 16.71 1.98
C LYS A 218 4.09 17.78 2.65
N ASP A 219 4.52 17.56 3.90
CA ASP A 219 5.42 18.47 4.62
C ASP A 219 6.77 18.67 3.88
N LYS A 220 7.36 17.59 3.37
CA LYS A 220 8.58 17.66 2.55
C LYS A 220 8.37 18.46 1.26
N LEU A 221 7.23 18.28 0.59
CA LEU A 221 6.90 19.02 -0.62
C LEU A 221 6.74 20.52 -0.34
N GLU A 222 6.07 20.89 0.76
CA GLU A 222 5.90 22.28 1.20
C GLU A 222 7.25 22.96 1.49
N LYS A 223 8.25 22.21 1.96
CA LYS A 223 9.64 22.68 2.17
C LYS A 223 10.48 22.75 0.88
N GLY A 224 9.93 22.29 -0.24
CA GLY A 224 10.61 22.17 -1.53
C GLY A 224 11.59 20.99 -1.59
N HIS A 225 11.46 19.99 -0.71
CA HIS A 225 12.31 18.80 -0.68
C HIS A 225 11.75 17.70 -1.60
N LEU A 226 11.74 18.00 -2.91
CA LEU A 226 10.93 17.27 -3.88
C LEU A 226 11.27 15.77 -3.98
N VAL A 227 12.56 15.41 -4.06
CA VAL A 227 12.99 14.00 -4.13
C VAL A 227 12.69 13.25 -2.84
N ASP A 228 12.82 13.92 -1.69
CA ASP A 228 12.52 13.28 -0.41
C ASP A 228 11.00 13.08 -0.20
N ALA A 229 10.18 14.01 -0.71
CA ALA A 229 8.73 13.84 -0.79
C ALA A 229 8.35 12.64 -1.68
N ALA A 230 9.04 12.47 -2.81
CA ALA A 230 8.87 11.33 -3.72
C ALA A 230 9.20 10.00 -3.03
N ASN A 231 10.32 9.95 -2.31
CA ASN A 231 10.71 8.76 -1.55
C ASN A 231 9.67 8.41 -0.48
N SER A 232 9.13 9.41 0.23
CA SER A 232 8.05 9.19 1.20
C SER A 232 6.76 8.70 0.53
N MET A 233 6.36 9.25 -0.63
CA MET A 233 5.20 8.75 -1.38
C MET A 233 5.40 7.36 -1.95
N PHE A 234 6.63 7.01 -2.36
CA PHE A 234 6.95 5.66 -2.77
C PHE A 234 6.70 4.68 -1.62
N LEU A 235 7.24 4.95 -0.42
CA LEU A 235 6.96 4.13 0.76
C LEU A 235 5.47 4.10 1.11
N CYS A 236 4.78 5.23 1.02
CA CYS A 236 3.32 5.32 1.21
C CYS A 236 2.58 4.34 0.30
N SER A 237 2.96 4.27 -0.98
CA SER A 237 2.33 3.37 -1.96
C SER A 237 2.50 1.89 -1.61
N LEU A 238 3.62 1.52 -0.97
CA LEU A 238 3.89 0.13 -0.57
C LEU A 238 2.98 -0.35 0.57
N VAL A 239 2.47 0.58 1.40
CA VAL A 239 1.61 0.28 2.55
C VAL A 239 0.19 0.84 2.43
N ALA A 240 -0.19 1.31 1.23
CA ALA A 240 -1.52 1.86 0.98
C ALA A 240 -2.62 0.79 0.91
N LYS A 241 -2.26 -0.46 0.58
CA LYS A 241 -3.20 -1.57 0.36
C LYS A 241 -2.79 -2.84 1.11
N PRO A 242 -2.74 -2.81 2.45
CA PRO A 242 -2.24 -3.93 3.25
C PRO A 242 -3.14 -5.18 3.19
N ALA A 243 -4.36 -5.07 2.65
CA ALA A 243 -5.22 -6.21 2.29
C ALA A 243 -5.70 -6.12 0.83
N ASN A 244 -4.85 -5.64 -0.08
CA ASN A 244 -5.17 -5.48 -1.50
C ASN A 244 -6.48 -4.70 -1.71
N GLN A 245 -7.34 -5.15 -2.63
CA GLN A 245 -8.64 -4.52 -2.94
C GLN A 245 -9.65 -4.52 -1.78
N PHE A 246 -9.41 -5.29 -0.71
CA PHE A 246 -10.31 -5.34 0.42
C PHE A 246 -10.11 -4.14 1.35
N TRP A 247 -8.96 -3.48 1.30
CA TRP A 247 -8.61 -2.36 2.17
C TRP A 247 -8.63 -1.04 1.40
N GLN A 248 -9.26 -0.03 1.99
CA GLN A 248 -9.23 1.32 1.45
C GLN A 248 -9.11 2.34 2.60
N TYR A 249 -8.11 3.21 2.52
CA TYR A 249 -8.02 4.39 3.39
C TYR A 249 -8.97 5.47 2.91
N GLN A 250 -9.49 6.28 3.82
CA GLN A 250 -10.43 7.35 3.47
C GLN A 250 -9.82 8.41 2.53
N ASN A 251 -8.52 8.62 2.59
CA ASN A 251 -7.78 9.62 1.82
C ASN A 251 -6.98 9.06 0.64
N GLU A 252 -7.32 7.87 0.13
CA GLU A 252 -6.57 7.21 -0.96
C GLU A 252 -6.48 8.09 -2.23
N ASP A 253 -7.57 8.77 -2.60
CA ASP A 253 -7.58 9.65 -3.77
C ASP A 253 -6.62 10.84 -3.60
N GLN A 254 -6.57 11.43 -2.39
CA GLN A 254 -5.66 12.52 -2.07
C GLN A 254 -4.20 12.05 -2.07
N MET A 255 -3.92 10.83 -1.61
CA MET A 255 -2.58 10.24 -1.72
C MET A 255 -2.17 10.10 -3.18
N LYS A 256 -3.06 9.60 -4.04
CA LYS A 256 -2.81 9.45 -5.47
C LYS A 256 -2.56 10.80 -6.13
N SER A 257 -3.40 11.81 -5.88
CA SER A 257 -3.20 13.14 -6.45
C SER A 257 -1.89 13.78 -6.03
N LEU A 258 -1.47 13.63 -4.76
CA LEU A 258 -0.18 14.14 -4.31
C LEU A 258 0.99 13.41 -4.98
N GLN A 259 0.89 12.10 -5.18
CA GLN A 259 1.90 11.33 -5.90
C GLN A 259 2.05 11.83 -7.34
N GLU A 260 0.93 12.02 -8.05
CA GLU A 260 0.91 12.56 -9.42
C GLU A 260 1.51 13.97 -9.48
N GLU A 261 1.18 14.84 -8.52
CA GLU A 261 1.75 16.18 -8.42
C GLU A 261 3.27 16.15 -8.24
N ILE A 262 3.77 15.33 -7.30
CA ILE A 262 5.20 15.20 -7.02
C ILE A 262 5.94 14.68 -8.25
N LEU A 263 5.43 13.65 -8.91
CA LEU A 263 6.05 13.09 -10.12
C LEU A 263 6.04 14.09 -11.27
N GLY A 264 4.97 14.86 -11.44
CA GLY A 264 4.90 15.96 -12.42
C GLY A 264 6.03 16.97 -12.18
N LYS A 265 6.17 17.46 -10.96
CA LYS A 265 7.23 18.41 -10.58
C LYS A 265 8.63 17.83 -10.78
N ILE A 266 8.84 16.54 -10.48
CA ILE A 266 10.15 15.88 -10.68
C ILE A 266 10.51 15.84 -12.15
N ASN A 267 9.57 15.45 -13.01
CA ASN A 267 9.79 15.36 -14.45
C ASN A 267 10.01 16.73 -15.10
N GLU A 268 9.43 17.79 -14.53
CA GLU A 268 9.69 19.17 -14.96
C GLU A 268 11.07 19.68 -14.52
N GLN A 269 11.51 19.32 -13.31
CA GLN A 269 12.74 19.84 -12.72
C GLN A 269 13.98 19.01 -13.08
N TYR A 270 13.83 17.71 -13.28
CA TYR A 270 14.94 16.77 -13.48
C TYR A 270 14.68 15.88 -14.68
N THR A 271 15.70 15.74 -15.52
CA THR A 271 15.72 14.75 -16.60
C THR A 271 16.73 13.67 -16.26
N PHE A 272 16.25 12.44 -16.08
CA PHE A 272 17.09 11.27 -15.87
C PHE A 272 17.34 10.55 -17.22
N PRO A 273 18.55 10.04 -17.49
CA PRO A 273 19.75 10.13 -16.64
C PRO A 273 20.33 11.55 -16.56
N LEU A 274 20.72 11.98 -15.36
CA LEU A 274 21.20 13.33 -15.07
C LEU A 274 22.73 13.36 -14.98
N THR A 275 23.39 13.97 -15.96
CA THR A 275 24.85 14.11 -15.99
C THR A 275 25.35 15.16 -14.99
N ILE A 276 26.36 14.81 -14.18
CA ILE A 276 26.98 15.70 -13.19
C ILE A 276 28.24 16.32 -13.78
N ASN A 277 28.12 17.51 -14.37
CA ASN A 277 29.20 18.15 -15.13
C ASN A 277 30.34 18.68 -14.25
N GLU A 278 30.09 18.88 -12.95
CA GLU A 278 31.04 19.36 -11.96
C GLU A 278 32.10 18.31 -11.58
N ILE A 279 31.90 17.05 -11.98
CA ILE A 279 32.82 15.95 -11.75
C ILE A 279 33.45 15.55 -13.08
N GLU A 280 34.78 15.45 -13.11
CA GLU A 280 35.58 15.20 -14.32
C GLU A 280 35.15 13.95 -15.12
N SER A 281 34.84 12.86 -14.42
CA SER A 281 34.38 11.60 -15.02
C SER A 281 32.93 11.64 -15.53
N LYS A 282 32.22 12.75 -15.28
CA LYS A 282 30.84 13.04 -15.69
C LYS A 282 29.87 11.89 -15.39
N PRO A 283 29.78 11.43 -14.12
CA PRO A 283 28.85 10.38 -13.76
C PRO A 283 27.42 10.82 -14.07
N GLN A 284 26.55 9.86 -14.37
CA GLN A 284 25.15 10.12 -14.67
C GLN A 284 24.27 9.48 -13.62
N ILE A 285 23.50 10.27 -12.87
CA ILE A 285 22.52 9.73 -11.93
C ILE A 285 21.40 9.10 -12.75
N LEU A 286 21.10 7.84 -12.48
CA LEU A 286 20.09 7.07 -13.18
C LEU A 286 18.75 7.13 -12.46
N THR A 287 18.76 6.92 -11.14
CA THR A 287 17.56 6.93 -10.30
C THR A 287 17.90 7.26 -8.85
N ILE A 288 16.91 7.77 -8.14
CA ILE A 288 16.94 7.97 -6.69
C ILE A 288 15.68 7.33 -6.13
N HIS A 289 15.84 6.41 -5.18
CA HIS A 289 14.72 5.70 -4.56
C HIS A 289 15.05 5.31 -3.12
N PRO A 290 14.06 5.04 -2.25
CA PRO A 290 14.35 4.54 -0.92
C PRO A 290 14.74 3.06 -0.99
N GLN A 291 15.80 2.69 -0.28
CA GLN A 291 16.30 1.34 -0.15
C GLN A 291 16.19 0.90 1.31
N GLY A 292 15.55 -0.25 1.53
CA GLY A 292 15.47 -0.88 2.84
C GLY A 292 16.80 -1.53 3.23
N VAL A 293 17.21 -1.29 4.47
CA VAL A 293 18.30 -1.94 5.21
C VAL A 293 17.77 -2.32 6.60
N GLN A 294 18.59 -2.97 7.43
CA GLN A 294 18.15 -3.43 8.76
C GLN A 294 17.63 -2.29 9.64
N GLU A 295 18.27 -1.12 9.56
CA GLU A 295 17.96 0.06 10.37
C GLU A 295 16.81 0.91 9.83
N GLY A 296 16.27 0.60 8.64
CA GLY A 296 15.16 1.33 8.04
C GLY A 296 15.32 1.57 6.55
N PHE A 297 14.79 2.69 6.07
CA PHE A 297 14.81 3.05 4.64
C PHE A 297 15.60 4.34 4.43
N TYR A 298 16.58 4.29 3.53
CA TYR A 298 17.45 5.42 3.21
C TYR A 298 17.47 5.68 1.71
N PRO A 299 17.71 6.93 1.26
CA PRO A 299 17.89 7.23 -0.15
C PRO A 299 19.06 6.43 -0.74
N MET A 300 18.79 5.74 -1.84
CA MET A 300 19.77 5.11 -2.71
C MET A 300 19.91 5.96 -3.97
N ILE A 301 21.16 6.28 -4.32
CA ILE A 301 21.51 7.00 -5.54
C ILE A 301 22.25 6.03 -6.45
N GLU A 302 21.57 5.61 -7.52
CA GLU A 302 22.16 4.77 -8.54
C GLU A 302 22.71 5.66 -9.66
N TYR A 303 23.96 5.43 -10.05
CA TYR A 303 24.61 6.25 -11.05
C TYR A 303 25.55 5.44 -11.96
N LEU A 304 25.68 5.88 -13.20
CA LEU A 304 26.61 5.35 -14.18
C LEU A 304 27.96 6.06 -14.04
N THR A 305 29.04 5.29 -14.03
CA THR A 305 30.42 5.80 -14.04
C THR A 305 31.19 5.31 -15.26
N THR A 306 32.16 6.09 -15.70
CA THR A 306 33.12 5.71 -16.74
C THR A 306 34.40 5.08 -16.16
N ILE A 307 34.55 5.09 -14.84
CA ILE A 307 35.69 4.51 -14.13
C ILE A 307 35.53 2.97 -14.08
N ASP A 308 36.61 2.23 -14.33
CA ASP A 308 36.61 0.78 -14.10
C ASP A 308 36.36 0.52 -12.61
N LEU A 309 35.27 -0.21 -12.28
CA LEU A 309 34.89 -0.51 -10.91
C LEU A 309 35.93 -1.34 -10.14
N LYS A 310 36.92 -1.93 -10.82
CA LYS A 310 38.09 -2.54 -10.19
C LYS A 310 39.02 -1.49 -9.56
N ASP A 311 39.06 -0.28 -10.09
CA ASP A 311 39.72 0.88 -9.47
C ASP A 311 38.82 1.48 -8.39
N THR A 312 38.81 0.80 -7.24
CA THR A 312 38.02 1.20 -6.07
C THR A 312 38.46 2.53 -5.48
N ILE A 313 39.70 2.97 -5.72
CA ILE A 313 40.23 4.25 -5.21
C ILE A 313 39.59 5.39 -6.01
N SER A 314 39.70 5.35 -7.34
CA SER A 314 39.11 6.37 -8.21
C SER A 314 37.59 6.41 -8.10
N THR A 315 36.94 5.24 -8.04
CA THR A 315 35.47 5.15 -7.87
C THR A 315 35.02 5.77 -6.54
N LYS A 316 35.76 5.55 -5.44
CA LYS A 316 35.47 6.16 -4.14
C LYS A 316 35.66 7.67 -4.15
N LEU A 317 36.67 8.18 -4.85
CA LEU A 317 36.92 9.62 -5.00
C LEU A 317 35.79 10.29 -5.79
N GLU A 318 35.34 9.68 -6.90
CA GLU A 318 34.16 10.13 -7.64
C GLU A 318 32.92 10.16 -6.74
N ASN A 319 32.66 9.08 -6.00
CA ASN A 319 31.52 9.00 -5.10
C ASN A 319 31.56 10.06 -3.98
N ASN A 320 32.74 10.37 -3.42
CA ASN A 320 32.90 11.47 -2.46
C ASN A 320 32.55 12.83 -3.05
N LYS A 321 32.97 13.10 -4.30
CA LYS A 321 32.63 14.34 -5.01
C LYS A 321 31.13 14.40 -5.30
N LEU A 322 30.53 13.29 -5.72
CA LEU A 322 29.09 13.20 -5.92
C LEU A 322 28.35 13.52 -4.63
N HIS A 323 28.70 12.84 -3.53
CA HIS A 323 28.07 13.02 -2.23
C HIS A 323 28.05 14.48 -1.76
N SER A 324 29.13 15.25 -1.98
CA SER A 324 29.20 16.66 -1.58
C SER A 324 28.32 17.60 -2.43
N LEU A 325 27.86 17.15 -3.60
CA LEU A 325 26.96 17.87 -4.49
C LEU A 325 25.49 17.47 -4.27
N ILE A 326 25.22 16.22 -3.90
CA ILE A 326 23.86 15.65 -3.82
C ILE A 326 22.91 16.48 -2.95
N GLY A 327 23.31 16.91 -1.76
CA GLY A 327 22.44 17.72 -0.87
C GLY A 327 22.05 19.07 -1.47
N LYS A 328 22.92 19.64 -2.31
CA LYS A 328 22.66 20.90 -3.03
C LYS A 328 21.75 20.69 -4.23
N MET A 329 21.92 19.57 -4.94
CA MET A 329 21.13 19.24 -6.12
C MET A 329 19.72 18.79 -5.77
N PHE A 330 19.59 17.97 -4.73
CA PHE A 330 18.33 17.41 -4.27
C PHE A 330 18.07 17.86 -2.84
N LYS A 331 17.57 19.09 -2.70
CA LYS A 331 17.33 19.73 -1.41
C LYS A 331 16.59 18.79 -0.44
N GLY A 332 17.14 18.60 0.76
CA GLY A 332 16.54 17.80 1.84
C GLY A 332 16.83 16.29 1.79
N ILE A 333 17.47 15.79 0.73
CA ILE A 333 17.80 14.36 0.61
C ILE A 333 18.77 13.88 1.71
N ASP A 334 19.57 14.79 2.25
CA ASP A 334 20.58 14.58 3.29
C ASP A 334 20.16 15.05 4.68
N GLN A 335 18.90 15.47 4.86
CA GLN A 335 18.37 15.95 6.14
C GLN A 335 17.68 14.83 6.91
N ASP A 336 17.87 14.84 8.24
CA ASP A 336 17.22 13.94 9.21
C ASP A 336 17.38 12.44 8.92
N LYS A 337 18.53 12.07 8.34
CA LYS A 337 18.87 10.70 7.98
C LYS A 337 20.27 10.37 8.47
N ASP A 338 20.50 9.11 8.78
CA ASP A 338 21.82 8.64 9.22
C ASP A 338 22.71 8.29 8.02
N TYR A 339 22.11 7.86 6.90
CA TYR A 339 22.83 7.40 5.72
C TYR A 339 22.26 7.92 4.40
N ILE A 340 23.14 8.00 3.39
CA ILE A 340 22.80 7.93 1.96
C ILE A 340 23.56 6.76 1.36
N LEU A 341 22.85 5.95 0.59
CA LEU A 341 23.41 4.79 -0.11
C LEU A 341 23.69 5.18 -1.56
N TYR A 342 24.74 4.58 -2.12
CA TYR A 342 25.09 4.78 -3.52
C TYR A 342 25.39 3.44 -4.18
N LYS A 343 25.05 3.32 -5.46
CA LYS A 343 25.44 2.19 -6.30
C LYS A 343 25.94 2.70 -7.65
N ALA A 344 27.23 2.49 -7.90
CA ALA A 344 27.85 2.76 -9.19
C ALA A 344 27.63 1.59 -10.14
N PHE A 345 27.27 1.87 -11.39
CA PHE A 345 27.18 0.91 -12.48
C PHE A 345 28.28 1.18 -13.50
N SER A 346 28.86 0.11 -14.08
CA SER A 346 29.86 0.24 -15.16
C SER A 346 29.23 0.47 -16.54
N GLN A 347 27.94 0.18 -16.69
CA GLN A 347 27.16 0.34 -17.91
C GLN A 347 25.67 0.49 -17.59
N MET A 348 24.87 0.96 -18.54
CA MET A 348 23.43 1.13 -18.34
C MET A 348 22.74 -0.23 -18.10
N PRO A 349 21.97 -0.40 -17.01
CA PRO A 349 21.22 -1.63 -16.78
C PRO A 349 20.06 -1.77 -17.77
N ASP A 350 19.88 -2.97 -18.34
CA ASP A 350 18.79 -3.31 -19.27
C ASP A 350 17.66 -4.12 -18.61
N GLY A 351 17.81 -4.44 -17.32
CA GLY A 351 16.90 -5.28 -16.54
C GLY A 351 16.87 -6.76 -16.95
N LYS A 352 17.85 -7.21 -17.74
CA LYS A 352 17.99 -8.61 -18.20
C LYS A 352 19.36 -9.18 -17.87
N THR A 353 20.40 -8.37 -18.06
CA THR A 353 21.78 -8.74 -17.91
C THR A 353 22.34 -8.15 -16.62
N PRO A 354 22.87 -8.98 -15.70
CA PRO A 354 23.56 -8.47 -14.54
C PRO A 354 24.73 -7.58 -14.95
N VAL A 355 24.75 -6.37 -14.42
CA VAL A 355 25.81 -5.38 -14.66
C VAL A 355 26.74 -5.35 -13.44
N PRO A 356 28.07 -5.27 -13.62
CA PRO A 356 28.98 -5.03 -12.51
C PRO A 356 28.61 -3.74 -11.77
N THR A 357 28.56 -3.81 -10.44
CA THR A 357 28.21 -2.67 -9.58
C THR A 357 29.15 -2.56 -8.39
N TYR A 358 29.25 -1.36 -7.83
CA TYR A 358 29.98 -1.08 -6.59
C TYR A 358 29.15 -0.21 -5.66
N GLY A 359 28.97 -0.65 -4.41
CA GLY A 359 28.13 0.03 -3.43
C GLY A 359 28.93 0.90 -2.45
N PHE A 360 28.36 2.03 -2.05
CA PHE A 360 28.90 2.88 -0.98
C PHE A 360 27.83 3.23 0.04
N VAL A 361 28.23 3.34 1.30
CA VAL A 361 27.42 3.88 2.39
C VAL A 361 28.07 5.16 2.87
N LYS A 362 27.33 6.27 2.87
CA LYS A 362 27.77 7.57 3.42
C LYS A 362 26.99 7.88 4.67
N LYS A 363 27.70 8.01 5.79
CA LYS A 363 27.15 8.52 7.05
C LYS A 363 26.97 10.03 6.94
N LEU A 364 25.83 10.53 7.39
CA LEU A 364 25.50 11.95 7.45
C LEU A 364 25.72 12.53 8.86
N LYS A 365 25.71 11.67 9.89
CA LYS A 365 25.95 12.01 11.29
C LYS A 365 27.13 11.23 11.85
#